data_AF-A0A6M7WF22-F1
#
_entry.id   AF-A0A6M7WF22-F1
#
_cell.length_a   1.000
_cell.length_b   1.000
_cell.length_c   1.000
_cell.angle_alpha   90.00
_cell.angle_beta   90.00
_cell.angle_gamma   90.00
#
_symmetry.space_group_name_H-M   'P 1'
#
loop_
_entity.id
_entity.type
_entity.pdbx_description
1 polymer ?
#
loop_
_entity_poly.entity_id
_entity_poly.type
_entity_poly.pdbx_seq_one_letter_code
_entity_poly.pdbx_strand_id
1 'polypeptide(L)' 'MTTKSAFPVPGAYGASDSGMALRDWFAGQALAGYLASVSTPEVMTLCSQAAKARGMEEEPFIAKVAYTFADAMLLERSK' A
#
# COMPACT_ATOMS: atom_id res chain seq x y z
N MET A 1 -13.97 -2.60 12.46
CA MET A 1 -12.82 -1.72 12.74
C MET A 1 -13.01 -0.43 11.94
N THR A 2 -13.25 0.69 12.60
CA THR A 2 -13.27 2.01 11.97
C THR A 2 -11.85 2.36 11.52
N THR A 3 -11.63 2.48 10.21
CA THR A 3 -10.32 2.80 9.63
C THR A 3 -9.91 4.21 10.00
N LYS A 4 -8.89 4.35 10.86
CA LYS A 4 -8.33 5.65 11.24
C LYS A 4 -7.80 6.36 9.98
N SER A 5 -8.19 7.61 9.78
CA SER A 5 -7.71 8.44 8.67
C SER A 5 -6.20 8.66 8.76
N ALA A 6 -5.53 8.73 7.60
CA ALA A 6 -4.12 9.10 7.49
C ALA A 6 -3.86 10.55 7.92
N PHE A 7 -4.77 11.46 7.55
CA PHE A 7 -4.69 12.89 7.83
C PHE A 7 -6.04 13.38 8.36
N PRO A 8 -6.35 13.14 9.65
CA PRO A 8 -7.61 13.58 10.23
C PRO A 8 -7.68 15.11 10.24
N VAL A 9 -8.69 15.66 9.57
CA VAL A 9 -8.96 17.11 9.60
C VAL A 9 -9.80 17.41 10.85
N PRO A 10 -9.44 18.40 11.68
CA PRO A 10 -10.33 18.88 12.73
C PRO A 10 -11.64 19.34 12.08
N GLY A 11 -12.78 18.80 12.51
CA GLY A 11 -14.09 18.87 11.82
C GLY A 11 -14.76 20.25 11.75
N ALA A 12 -14.06 21.27 11.24
CA ALA A 12 -14.52 22.66 11.25
C ALA A 12 -15.34 23.08 10.01
N TYR A 13 -15.39 22.28 8.93
CA TYR A 13 -15.94 22.75 7.64
C TYR A 13 -16.92 21.80 6.93
N GLY A 14 -17.64 20.95 7.66
CA GLY A 14 -18.77 20.20 7.08
C GLY A 14 -18.43 19.19 5.97
N ALA A 15 -17.15 18.87 5.77
CA ALA A 15 -16.72 17.80 4.87
C ALA A 15 -16.98 16.44 5.53
N SER A 16 -17.83 15.61 4.92
CA SER A 16 -18.12 14.24 5.37
C SER A 16 -17.03 13.23 5.02
N ASP A 17 -16.07 13.62 4.18
CA ASP A 17 -14.94 12.76 3.82
C ASP A 17 -13.90 12.74 4.94
N SER A 18 -13.82 11.60 5.62
CA SER A 18 -12.79 11.32 6.62
C SER A 18 -11.36 11.24 6.05
N GLY A 19 -11.18 11.45 4.75
CA GLY A 19 -9.90 11.23 4.05
C GLY A 19 -9.57 9.73 3.89
N MET A 20 -8.40 9.46 3.31
CA MET A 20 -7.88 8.11 3.05
C MET A 20 -7.57 7.38 4.38
N ALA A 21 -7.87 6.08 4.47
CA ALA A 21 -7.47 5.28 5.62
C ALA A 21 -5.94 5.24 5.76
N LEU A 22 -5.43 5.23 6.99
CA LEU A 22 -3.98 5.15 7.26
C LEU A 22 -3.34 3.92 6.60
N ARG A 23 -4.09 2.81 6.52
CA ARG A 23 -3.67 1.59 5.81
C ARG A 23 -3.45 1.83 4.33
N ASP A 24 -4.42 2.47 3.66
CA ASP A 24 -4.38 2.74 2.22
C ASP A 24 -3.26 3.74 1.89
N TRP A 25 -3.00 4.69 2.81
CA TRP A 25 -1.88 5.60 2.68
C TRP A 25 -0.53 4.86 2.70
N PHE A 26 -0.31 3.98 3.69
CA PHE A 26 0.91 3.17 3.74
C PHE A 26 1.04 2.25 2.51
N ALA A 27 -0.05 1.64 2.06
CA ALA A 27 -0.05 0.82 0.86
C ALA A 27 0.34 1.64 -0.38
N GLY A 28 -0.17 2.88 -0.50
CA GLY A 28 0.22 3.81 -1.56
C GLY A 28 1.70 4.18 -1.53
N GLN A 29 2.27 4.42 -0.34
CA GLN A 29 3.70 4.67 -0.20
C GLN A 29 4.55 3.46 -0.62
N ALA A 30 4.15 2.25 -0.21
CA ALA A 30 4.83 1.01 -0.60
C ALA A 30 4.76 0.78 -2.13
N LEU A 31 3.60 1.04 -2.74
CA LEU A 31 3.43 0.98 -4.19
C LEU A 31 4.30 2.02 -4.91
N ALA A 32 4.40 3.25 -4.41
CA ALA A 32 5.26 4.28 -4.98
C ALA A 32 6.74 3.85 -4.96
N GLY A 33 7.20 3.26 -3.85
CA GLY A 33 8.54 2.69 -3.75
C GLY A 33 8.77 1.56 -4.75
N TYR A 34 7.79 0.66 -4.92
CA TYR A 34 7.83 -0.38 -5.94
C TYR A 34 7.98 0.21 -7.35
N LEU A 35 7.13 1.18 -7.71
CA LEU A 35 7.13 1.82 -9.03
C LEU A 35 8.43 2.58 -9.33
N ALA A 36 9.08 3.14 -8.31
CA ALA A 36 10.40 3.74 -8.46
C ALA A 36 11.51 2.69 -8.73
N SER A 37 11.35 1.46 -8.22
CA SER A 37 12.34 0.39 -8.35
C SER A 37 12.32 -0.33 -9.70
N VAL A 38 11.17 -0.37 -10.39
CA VAL A 38 10.99 -1.01 -11.70
C VAL A 38 11.57 -0.21 -12.87
N SER A 39 12.55 0.64 -12.61
CA SER A 39 13.30 1.38 -13.64
C SER A 39 14.22 0.48 -14.48
N THR A 40 14.34 -0.81 -14.14
CA THR A 40 15.19 -1.78 -14.85
C THR A 40 14.39 -3.03 -15.28
N PRO A 41 14.67 -3.60 -16.47
CA PRO A 41 14.03 -4.83 -16.95
C PRO A 41 14.20 -6.04 -16.02
N GLU A 42 15.31 -6.09 -15.28
CA GLU A 42 15.63 -7.18 -14.36
C GLU A 42 14.67 -7.20 -13.17
N VAL A 43 14.37 -6.03 -12.59
CA VAL A 43 13.42 -5.91 -11.47
C VAL A 43 12.01 -6.28 -11.91
N MET A 44 11.58 -5.79 -13.08
CA MET A 44 10.29 -6.18 -13.67
C MET A 44 10.19 -7.71 -13.85
N THR A 45 11.22 -8.33 -14.43
CA THR A 45 11.24 -9.78 -14.67
C THR A 45 11.14 -10.57 -13.35
N LEU A 46 11.88 -10.14 -12.32
CA LEU A 46 11.83 -10.79 -11.01
C LEU A 46 10.43 -10.70 -10.38
N CYS A 47 9.77 -9.56 -10.53
CA CYS A 47 8.42 -9.36 -10.01
C CYS A 47 7.38 -10.22 -10.73
N SER A 48 7.40 -10.28 -12.06
CA SER A 48 6.50 -11.16 -12.83
C SER A 48 6.75 -12.64 -12.49
N GLN A 49 8.01 -13.05 -12.30
CA GLN A 49 8.35 -14.41 -11.86
C GLN A 49 7.83 -14.70 -10.45
N ALA A 50 7.95 -13.75 -9.52
CA ALA A 50 7.46 -13.89 -8.15
C ALA A 50 5.93 -13.98 -8.07
N ALA A 51 5.21 -13.24 -8.93
CA ALA A 51 3.76 -13.34 -9.08
C ALA A 51 3.36 -14.73 -9.63
N LYS A 52 4.00 -15.16 -10.73
CA LYS A 52 3.76 -16.46 -11.35
C LYS A 52 4.02 -17.63 -10.42
N ALA A 53 5.11 -17.59 -9.63
CA ALA A 53 5.44 -18.62 -8.65
C ALA A 53 4.37 -18.79 -7.55
N ARG A 54 3.50 -17.78 -7.38
CA ARG A 54 2.37 -17.80 -6.43
C ARG A 54 1.02 -18.04 -7.11
N GLY A 55 1.01 -18.32 -8.42
CA GLY A 55 -0.22 -18.49 -9.20
C GLY A 55 -1.07 -17.23 -9.24
N MET A 56 -0.43 -16.05 -9.25
CA MET A 56 -1.10 -14.76 -9.26
C MET A 56 -0.74 -13.98 -10.52
N GLU A 57 -1.69 -13.18 -10.99
CA GLU A 57 -1.41 -12.07 -11.92
C GLU A 57 -0.54 -11.01 -11.23
N GLU A 58 0.20 -10.24 -12.02
CA GLU A 58 1.21 -9.30 -11.52
C GLU A 58 0.61 -8.16 -10.71
N GLU A 59 -0.44 -7.50 -11.21
CA GLU A 59 -1.05 -6.34 -10.54
C GLU A 59 -1.66 -6.72 -9.17
N PRO A 60 -2.45 -7.81 -9.04
CA PRO A 60 -2.93 -8.27 -7.73
C PRO A 60 -1.79 -8.69 -6.79
N PHE A 61 -0.68 -9.22 -7.32
CA PHE A 61 0.49 -9.56 -6.52
C PHE A 61 1.15 -8.31 -5.93
N ILE A 62 1.38 -7.28 -6.74
CA ILE A 62 1.97 -6.00 -6.29
C ILE A 62 1.07 -5.36 -5.23
N ALA A 63 -0.24 -5.29 -5.47
CA ALA A 63 -1.20 -4.75 -4.51
C ALA A 63 -1.13 -5.51 -3.17
N LYS A 64 -1.11 -6.85 -3.21
CA LYS A 64 -1.00 -7.69 -2.01
C LYS A 64 0.28 -7.41 -1.23
N VAL A 65 1.42 -7.29 -1.91
CA VAL A 65 2.71 -6.96 -1.28
C VAL A 65 2.66 -5.58 -0.64
N ALA A 66 2.12 -4.56 -1.32
CA ALA A 66 1.97 -3.22 -0.79
C ALA A 66 1.11 -3.18 0.49
N TYR A 67 -0.03 -3.88 0.51
CA TYR A 67 -0.86 -3.99 1.71
C TYR A 67 -0.20 -4.79 2.83
N THR A 68 0.65 -5.78 2.50
CA THR A 68 1.42 -6.52 3.51
C THR A 68 2.41 -5.59 4.24
N PHE A 69 3.08 -4.69 3.50
CA PHE A 69 3.91 -3.65 4.12
C PHE A 69 3.08 -2.67 4.96
N ALA A 70 1.90 -2.26 4.47
CA ALA A 70 1.01 -1.38 5.23
C ALA A 70 0.61 -1.99 6.58
N ASP A 71 0.28 -3.29 6.59
CA ASP A 71 -0.08 -4.01 7.81
C ASP A 71 1.10 -4.09 8.79
N ALA A 72 2.33 -4.29 8.29
CA ALA A 72 3.54 -4.25 9.11
C ALA A 72 3.80 -2.87 9.73
N MET A 73 3.57 -1.78 9.00
CA MET A 73 3.74 -0.40 9.51
C MET A 73 2.69 -0.06 10.58
N LEU A 74 1.45 -0.53 10.41
CA LEU A 74 0.40 -0.38 11.42
C LEU A 74 0.73 -1.16 12.69
N LEU A 75 1.28 -2.37 12.56
CA LEU A 75 1.74 -3.16 13.69
C LEU A 75 2.86 -2.44 14.46
N GLU A 76 3.88 -1.93 13.77
CA GLU A 76 4.96 -1.17 14.40
C GLU A 76 4.44 0.05 15.17
N ARG A 77 3.51 0.79 14.57
CA ARG A 77 2.91 1.98 15.19
C ARG A 77 2.07 1.67 16.44
N SER A 78 1.60 0.44 16.58
CA SER A 78 0.77 0.02 17.72
C SER A 78 1.56 -0.38 18.96
N LYS A 79 2.89 -0.35 18.89
CA LYS A 79 3.80 -0.52 20.03
C LYS A 79 3.89 0.75 20.88
#